data_AF-A0A2A4UZM9-F1
#
_entry.id   AF-A0A2A4UZM9-F1
#
_cell.length_a   1.000
_cell.length_b   1.000
_cell.length_c   1.000
_cell.angle_alpha   90.00
_cell.angle_beta   90.00
_cell.angle_gamma   90.00
#
_symmetry.space_group_name_H-M   'P 1'
#
loop_
_entity.id
_entity.type
_entity.pdbx_description
1 polymer ?
#
loop_
_entity_poly.entity_id
_entity_poly.type
_entity_poly.pdbx_seq_one_letter_code
_entity_poly.pdbx_strand_id
1 'polypeptide(L)'
;SQEISENCDASENRLENISQTLSEKQTALTETLTGLSRDADQICDKMDKQSTVIAELSQKTSEESTKITATLLAQSTNLSTVAAEALALTTESGEAFQIQADAMSGKLAETRDLITDQTSEFTDKLEETVSSLESQSRRVDEAVRMTTESLSENTGRMNEHYDSFEHLTEQFRSRIDHSEVQLKSRHDDLVKSLSEVAEYLDNSLQNLKEQTGSLGEHAQEIIGSIVEQTEQLSSHIDHIRDQTENTIHNIQEMGETVSHQFTATDEQAAALSENWLRTASLVENQCSDTLSRLDGLTEKLVELEKENSSAALTAQSNVSDVANQLEQASESIFMASASAMEAADETNRAIDEHAEKFQQLINALQLSNKSILIDAEAIEQKNRDKSGNHFSALAARVIEQLQSLSIDINRYFEHDVPDKVWQSYVDGDKNTFIRRLKKVTSRKHTAAIREKYRSDPEFRKYALEYIQIFEDLMSQSMTSKTYSTLSVALISSETGKVYLALAQAMDRFSS
;
A
#
# COMPACT_ATOMS: atom_id res chain seq x y z
N SER A 1 -122.01 -11.62 68.03
CA SER A 1 -121.72 -10.17 67.97
C SER A 1 -120.33 -9.79 68.50
N GLN A 2 -119.66 -10.64 69.28
CA GLN A 2 -118.32 -10.34 69.84
C GLN A 2 -117.16 -10.79 68.92
N GLU A 3 -117.35 -11.87 68.13
CA GLU A 3 -116.38 -12.34 67.11
C GLU A 3 -116.23 -11.42 65.87
N ILE A 4 -117.20 -10.53 65.59
CA ILE A 4 -117.14 -9.64 64.41
C ILE A 4 -116.29 -8.39 64.71
N SER A 5 -116.24 -7.93 65.96
CA SER A 5 -115.42 -6.78 66.36
C SER A 5 -113.93 -7.13 66.40
N GLU A 6 -113.57 -8.29 66.93
CA GLU A 6 -112.17 -8.75 66.98
C GLU A 6 -111.59 -9.03 65.58
N ASN A 7 -112.43 -9.48 64.62
CA ASN A 7 -112.01 -9.67 63.23
C ASN A 7 -111.85 -8.34 62.47
N CYS A 8 -112.58 -7.29 62.85
CA CYS A 8 -112.47 -5.96 62.24
C CYS A 8 -111.16 -5.27 62.69
N ASP A 9 -110.85 -5.31 63.98
CA ASP A 9 -109.60 -4.74 64.53
C ASP A 9 -108.35 -5.51 64.05
N ALA A 10 -108.46 -6.83 63.84
CA ALA A 10 -107.40 -7.63 63.25
C ALA A 10 -107.21 -7.36 61.75
N SER A 11 -108.30 -7.02 61.03
CA SER A 11 -108.24 -6.64 59.61
C SER A 11 -107.68 -5.23 59.42
N GLU A 12 -107.99 -4.30 60.32
CA GLU A 12 -107.48 -2.92 60.31
C GLU A 12 -105.98 -2.90 60.63
N ASN A 13 -105.54 -3.62 61.67
CA ASN A 13 -104.11 -3.81 61.97
C ASN A 13 -103.34 -4.53 60.84
N ARG A 14 -104.01 -5.41 60.07
CA ARG A 14 -103.41 -6.06 58.89
C ARG A 14 -103.28 -5.10 57.71
N LEU A 15 -104.30 -4.27 57.45
CA LEU A 15 -104.25 -3.26 56.40
C LEU A 15 -103.22 -2.17 56.73
N GLU A 16 -103.11 -1.78 57.99
CA GLU A 16 -102.11 -0.82 58.47
C GLU A 16 -100.69 -1.40 58.37
N ASN A 17 -100.48 -2.67 58.76
CA ASN A 17 -99.21 -3.36 58.51
C ASN A 17 -98.87 -3.48 57.02
N ILE A 18 -99.85 -3.80 56.17
CA ILE A 18 -99.63 -3.90 54.73
C ILE A 18 -99.28 -2.52 54.15
N SER A 19 -99.96 -1.45 54.57
CA SER A 19 -99.68 -0.07 54.16
C SER A 19 -98.29 0.38 54.62
N GLN A 20 -97.93 0.10 55.87
CA GLN A 20 -96.60 0.35 56.42
C GLN A 20 -95.52 -0.40 55.63
N THR A 21 -95.74 -1.70 55.38
CA THR A 21 -94.81 -2.54 54.60
C THR A 21 -94.70 -2.03 53.16
N LEU A 22 -95.80 -1.58 52.55
CA LEU A 22 -95.81 -1.06 51.18
C LEU A 22 -95.06 0.27 51.10
N SER A 23 -95.24 1.17 52.08
CA SER A 23 -94.50 2.43 52.19
C SER A 23 -93.01 2.21 52.43
N GLU A 24 -92.64 1.27 53.29
CA GLU A 24 -91.25 0.86 53.52
C GLU A 24 -90.64 0.27 52.24
N LYS A 25 -91.37 -0.60 51.53
CA LYS A 25 -90.93 -1.15 50.24
C LYS A 25 -90.82 -0.09 49.16
N GLN A 26 -91.73 0.88 49.09
CA GLN A 26 -91.68 1.99 48.15
C GLN A 26 -90.49 2.91 48.44
N THR A 27 -90.20 3.17 49.72
CA THR A 27 -89.04 3.96 50.14
C THR A 27 -87.74 3.25 49.80
N ALA A 28 -87.63 1.95 50.11
CA ALA A 28 -86.49 1.11 49.72
C ALA A 28 -86.34 0.99 48.19
N LEU A 29 -87.44 0.95 47.44
CA LEU A 29 -87.41 0.96 45.97
C LEU A 29 -86.90 2.31 45.44
N THR A 30 -87.27 3.42 46.08
CA THR A 30 -86.84 4.76 45.68
C THR A 30 -85.36 4.99 46.02
N GLU A 31 -84.90 4.51 47.19
CA GLU A 31 -83.47 4.52 47.57
C GLU A 31 -82.62 3.63 46.64
N THR A 32 -83.13 2.46 46.24
CA THR A 32 -82.42 1.61 45.28
C THR A 32 -82.41 2.21 43.88
N LEU A 33 -83.49 2.85 43.44
CA LEU A 33 -83.56 3.52 42.14
C LEU A 33 -82.62 4.75 42.08
N THR A 34 -82.56 5.53 43.16
CA THR A 34 -81.63 6.68 43.27
C THR A 34 -80.19 6.23 43.42
N GLY A 35 -79.93 5.14 44.14
CA GLY A 35 -78.62 4.49 44.20
C GLY A 35 -78.15 3.99 42.83
N LEU A 36 -79.04 3.32 42.08
CA LEU A 36 -78.76 2.88 40.70
C LEU A 36 -78.47 4.05 39.76
N SER A 37 -79.27 5.12 39.85
CA SER A 37 -79.05 6.34 39.04
C SER A 37 -77.69 6.95 39.33
N ARG A 38 -77.33 7.07 40.61
CA ARG A 38 -76.04 7.63 41.03
C ARG A 38 -74.86 6.76 40.59
N ASP A 39 -75.01 5.44 40.64
CA ASP A 39 -73.97 4.51 40.19
C ASP A 39 -73.85 4.53 38.65
N ALA A 40 -74.95 4.70 37.91
CA ALA A 40 -74.95 4.91 36.47
C ALA A 40 -74.24 6.22 36.07
N ASP A 41 -74.52 7.32 36.77
CA ASP A 41 -73.83 8.60 36.58
C ASP A 41 -72.31 8.46 36.83
N GLN A 42 -71.92 7.74 37.90
CA GLN A 42 -70.51 7.48 38.19
C GLN A 42 -69.81 6.60 37.15
N ILE A 43 -70.54 5.66 36.54
CA ILE A 43 -70.01 4.84 35.44
C ILE A 43 -69.82 5.69 34.19
N CYS A 44 -70.80 6.53 33.84
CA CYS A 44 -70.71 7.46 32.71
C CYS A 44 -69.53 8.42 32.88
N ASP A 45 -69.38 9.04 34.06
CA ASP A 45 -68.24 9.91 34.39
C ASP A 45 -66.89 9.21 34.26
N LYS A 46 -66.80 7.93 34.63
CA LYS A 46 -65.57 7.14 34.50
C LYS A 46 -65.30 6.76 33.05
N MET A 47 -66.34 6.43 32.27
CA MET A 47 -66.23 6.11 30.85
C MET A 47 -65.82 7.35 30.05
N ASP A 48 -66.34 8.53 30.36
CA ASP A 48 -65.91 9.79 29.76
C ASP A 48 -64.43 10.07 30.06
N LYS A 49 -64.02 9.93 31.34
CA LYS A 49 -62.61 10.08 31.73
C LYS A 49 -61.71 9.08 31.01
N GLN A 50 -62.12 7.82 30.89
CA GLN A 50 -61.35 6.81 30.16
C GLN A 50 -61.28 7.11 28.66
N SER A 51 -62.39 7.55 28.05
CA SER A 51 -62.44 7.96 26.65
C SER A 51 -61.49 9.13 26.38
N THR A 52 -61.45 10.13 27.26
CA THR A 52 -60.49 11.25 27.17
C THR A 52 -59.04 10.79 27.29
N VAL A 53 -58.72 9.90 28.23
CA VAL A 53 -57.35 9.37 28.40
C VAL A 53 -56.93 8.53 27.20
N ILE A 54 -57.83 7.70 26.66
CA ILE A 54 -57.56 6.90 25.45
C ILE A 54 -57.36 7.81 24.23
N ALA A 55 -58.14 8.89 24.10
CA ALA A 55 -57.98 9.87 23.04
C ALA A 55 -56.62 10.59 23.13
N GLU A 56 -56.22 11.04 24.33
CA GLU A 56 -54.91 11.65 24.58
C GLU A 56 -53.75 10.68 24.28
N LEU A 57 -53.84 9.43 24.74
CA LEU A 57 -52.82 8.41 24.46
C LEU A 57 -52.73 8.11 22.97
N SER A 58 -53.85 7.96 22.28
CA SER A 58 -53.90 7.73 20.83
C SER A 58 -53.29 8.90 20.07
N GLN A 59 -53.57 10.13 20.47
CA GLN A 59 -53.00 11.32 19.85
C GLN A 59 -51.49 11.38 20.07
N LYS A 60 -51.03 11.18 21.32
CA LYS A 60 -49.61 11.19 21.64
C LYS A 60 -48.83 10.09 20.91
N THR A 61 -49.38 8.87 20.85
CA THR A 61 -48.79 7.77 20.07
C THR A 61 -48.74 8.10 18.56
N SER A 62 -49.75 8.78 18.02
CA SER A 62 -49.72 9.25 16.62
C SER A 62 -48.64 10.30 16.39
N GLU A 63 -48.47 11.25 17.30
CA GLU A 63 -47.43 12.29 17.24
C GLU A 63 -46.02 11.69 17.37
N GLU A 64 -45.81 10.73 18.27
CA GLU A 64 -44.52 10.03 18.41
C GLU A 64 -44.21 9.13 17.21
N SER A 65 -45.20 8.42 16.67
CA SER A 65 -45.04 7.57 15.48
C SER A 65 -44.68 8.39 14.22
N THR A 66 -45.38 9.51 13.99
CA THR A 66 -45.05 10.42 12.87
C THR A 66 -43.64 10.99 13.01
N LYS A 67 -43.21 11.32 14.23
CA LYS A 67 -41.84 11.78 14.49
C LYS A 67 -40.78 10.71 14.23
N ILE A 68 -41.03 9.46 14.65
CA ILE A 68 -40.14 8.31 14.38
C ILE A 68 -40.04 8.07 12.88
N THR A 69 -41.18 8.03 12.18
CA THR A 69 -41.27 7.84 10.73
C THR A 69 -40.50 8.94 10.00
N ALA A 70 -40.70 10.21 10.37
CA ALA A 70 -39.97 11.34 9.78
C ALA A 70 -38.46 11.26 10.01
N THR A 71 -38.03 10.83 11.20
CA THR A 71 -36.60 10.71 11.53
C THR A 71 -35.93 9.57 10.76
N LEU A 72 -36.58 8.41 10.69
CA LEU A 72 -36.10 7.26 9.91
C LEU A 72 -36.06 7.57 8.41
N LEU A 73 -37.08 8.25 7.88
CA LEU A 73 -37.13 8.64 6.48
C LEU A 73 -36.00 9.63 6.15
N ALA A 74 -35.73 10.58 7.05
CA ALA A 74 -34.59 11.51 6.95
C ALA A 74 -33.24 10.79 7.03
N GLN A 75 -33.08 9.81 7.92
CA GLN A 75 -31.84 9.01 8.01
C GLN A 75 -31.62 8.16 6.76
N SER A 76 -32.66 7.53 6.24
CA SER A 76 -32.60 6.73 5.01
C SER A 76 -32.26 7.58 3.78
N THR A 77 -32.90 8.74 3.63
CA THR A 77 -32.56 9.69 2.55
C THR A 77 -31.14 10.19 2.67
N ASN A 78 -30.66 10.51 3.88
CA ASN A 78 -29.26 10.87 4.09
C ASN A 78 -28.30 9.73 3.72
N LEU A 79 -28.57 8.49 4.14
CA LEU A 79 -27.76 7.31 3.80
C LEU A 79 -27.69 7.07 2.28
N SER A 80 -28.84 7.15 1.59
CA SER A 80 -28.92 7.01 0.13
C SER A 80 -28.16 8.13 -0.58
N THR A 81 -28.29 9.38 -0.10
CA THR A 81 -27.57 10.53 -0.66
C THR A 81 -26.06 10.39 -0.48
N VAL A 82 -25.60 10.04 0.72
CA VAL A 82 -24.17 9.82 0.99
C VAL A 82 -23.62 8.66 0.17
N ALA A 83 -24.37 7.58 -0.02
CA ALA A 83 -23.96 6.47 -0.88
C ALA A 83 -23.86 6.88 -2.35
N ALA A 84 -24.82 7.68 -2.85
CA ALA A 84 -24.81 8.20 -4.21
C ALA A 84 -23.66 9.20 -4.43
N GLU A 85 -23.41 10.09 -3.46
CA GLU A 85 -22.27 11.02 -3.48
C GLU A 85 -20.94 10.26 -3.44
N ALA A 86 -20.81 9.22 -2.63
CA ALA A 86 -19.62 8.38 -2.58
C ALA A 86 -19.35 7.68 -3.92
N LEU A 87 -20.37 7.12 -4.57
CA LEU A 87 -20.26 6.52 -5.91
C LEU A 87 -19.86 7.56 -6.98
N ALA A 88 -20.44 8.75 -6.94
CA ALA A 88 -20.10 9.84 -7.84
C ALA A 88 -18.65 10.29 -7.65
N LEU A 89 -18.22 10.51 -6.41
CA LEU A 89 -16.83 10.83 -6.05
C LEU A 89 -15.87 9.71 -6.47
N THR A 90 -16.27 8.44 -6.41
CA THR A 90 -15.44 7.31 -6.86
C THR A 90 -15.26 7.33 -8.38
N THR A 91 -16.34 7.66 -9.11
CA THR A 91 -16.30 7.78 -10.57
C THR A 91 -15.43 8.96 -10.99
N GLU A 92 -15.62 10.13 -10.37
CA GLU A 92 -14.82 11.33 -10.61
C GLU A 92 -13.34 11.11 -10.26
N SER A 93 -13.06 10.46 -9.13
CA SER A 93 -11.71 10.10 -8.73
C SER A 93 -11.08 9.10 -9.70
N GLY A 94 -11.86 8.13 -10.21
CA GLY A 94 -11.43 7.20 -11.27
C GLY A 94 -11.07 7.92 -12.57
N GLU A 95 -11.87 8.88 -13.01
CA GLU A 95 -11.57 9.72 -14.19
C GLU A 95 -10.32 10.57 -13.97
N ALA A 96 -10.18 11.22 -12.81
CA ALA A 96 -9.00 12.00 -12.45
C ALA A 96 -7.73 11.13 -12.44
N PHE A 97 -7.83 9.90 -11.93
CA PHE A 97 -6.73 8.94 -11.98
C PHE A 97 -6.38 8.51 -13.39
N GLN A 98 -7.36 8.25 -14.25
CA GLN A 98 -7.10 7.91 -15.65
C GLN A 98 -6.34 9.04 -16.35
N ILE A 99 -6.76 10.30 -16.13
CA ILE A 99 -6.05 11.48 -16.64
C ILE A 99 -4.62 11.53 -16.11
N GLN A 100 -4.41 11.23 -14.82
CA GLN A 100 -3.09 11.26 -14.21
C GLN A 100 -2.19 10.10 -14.68
N ALA A 101 -2.76 8.92 -14.94
CA ALA A 101 -2.08 7.77 -15.53
C ALA A 101 -1.69 8.02 -16.99
N ASP A 102 -2.56 8.65 -17.77
CA ASP A 102 -2.27 9.08 -19.14
C ASP A 102 -1.17 10.17 -19.14
N ALA A 103 -1.23 11.13 -18.22
CA ALA A 103 -0.19 12.14 -18.04
C ALA A 103 1.16 11.54 -17.63
N MET A 104 1.15 10.55 -16.74
CA MET A 104 2.37 9.84 -16.32
C MET A 104 2.95 8.99 -17.46
N SER A 105 2.09 8.31 -18.22
CA SER A 105 2.48 7.59 -19.44
C SER A 105 3.06 8.52 -20.50
N GLY A 106 2.47 9.71 -20.67
CA GLY A 106 2.99 10.76 -21.54
C GLY A 106 4.37 11.24 -21.11
N LYS A 107 4.57 11.53 -19.82
CA LYS A 107 5.90 11.88 -19.29
C LYS A 107 6.91 10.74 -19.45
N LEU A 108 6.50 9.49 -19.26
CA LEU A 108 7.36 8.33 -19.50
C LEU A 108 7.78 8.25 -20.97
N ALA A 109 6.86 8.48 -21.90
CA ALA A 109 7.15 8.52 -23.32
C ALA A 109 8.14 9.66 -23.64
N GLU A 110 7.90 10.85 -23.11
CA GLU A 110 8.80 12.01 -23.30
C GLU A 110 10.20 11.75 -22.74
N THR A 111 10.28 11.11 -21.56
CA THR A 111 11.58 10.72 -20.96
C THR A 111 12.27 9.65 -21.79
N ARG A 112 11.53 8.67 -22.32
CA ARG A 112 12.04 7.63 -23.22
C ARG A 112 12.56 8.21 -24.52
N ASP A 113 11.84 9.16 -25.10
CA ASP A 113 12.22 9.83 -26.34
C ASP A 113 13.48 10.66 -26.13
N LEU A 114 13.56 11.44 -25.04
CA LEU A 114 14.76 12.18 -24.67
C LEU A 114 15.99 11.27 -24.51
N ILE A 115 15.82 10.12 -23.85
CA ILE A 115 16.91 9.14 -23.67
C ILE A 115 17.30 8.50 -25.01
N THR A 116 16.32 8.21 -25.87
CA THR A 116 16.58 7.65 -27.20
C THR A 116 17.35 8.66 -28.05
N ASP A 117 16.96 9.93 -28.01
CA ASP A 117 17.65 11.02 -28.69
C ASP A 117 19.08 11.21 -28.17
N GLN A 118 19.26 11.23 -26.84
CA GLN A 118 20.59 11.31 -26.22
C GLN A 118 21.47 10.10 -26.56
N THR A 119 20.89 8.90 -26.59
CA THR A 119 21.62 7.67 -26.97
C THR A 119 21.99 7.69 -28.46
N SER A 120 21.11 8.19 -29.32
CA SER A 120 21.39 8.37 -30.75
C SER A 120 22.51 9.38 -30.96
N GLU A 121 22.42 10.57 -30.34
CA GLU A 121 23.47 11.60 -30.42
C GLU A 121 24.82 11.07 -29.91
N PHE A 122 24.78 10.25 -28.86
CA PHE A 122 25.96 9.62 -28.32
C PHE A 122 26.56 8.58 -29.27
N THR A 123 25.71 7.76 -29.89
CA THR A 123 26.10 6.76 -30.89
C THR A 123 26.72 7.44 -32.11
N ASP A 124 26.14 8.54 -32.58
CA ASP A 124 26.66 9.33 -33.69
C ASP A 124 28.05 9.90 -33.36
N LYS A 125 28.24 10.44 -32.14
CA LYS A 125 29.55 10.91 -31.67
C LYS A 125 30.56 9.76 -31.57
N LEU A 126 30.15 8.60 -31.09
CA LEU A 126 31.00 7.40 -31.07
C LEU A 126 31.42 7.01 -32.49
N GLU A 127 30.49 6.93 -33.43
CA GLU A 127 30.77 6.61 -34.83
C GLU A 127 31.70 7.63 -35.49
N GLU A 128 31.53 8.92 -35.19
CA GLU A 128 32.45 9.99 -35.61
C GLU A 128 33.85 9.78 -35.03
N THR A 129 33.95 9.46 -33.73
CA THR A 129 35.26 9.20 -33.08
C THR A 129 35.95 7.96 -33.64
N VAL A 130 35.19 6.90 -33.91
CA VAL A 130 35.71 5.66 -34.52
C VAL A 130 36.17 5.93 -35.95
N SER A 131 35.39 6.66 -36.74
CA SER A 131 35.78 7.04 -38.10
C SER A 131 37.04 7.91 -38.11
N SER A 132 37.14 8.86 -37.18
CA SER A 132 38.35 9.66 -36.98
C SER A 132 39.53 8.79 -36.57
N LEU A 133 39.32 7.78 -35.71
CA LEU A 133 40.34 6.84 -35.29
C LEU A 133 40.84 5.97 -36.46
N GLU A 134 39.93 5.45 -37.29
CA GLU A 134 40.31 4.69 -38.50
C GLU A 134 41.13 5.55 -39.46
N SER A 135 40.70 6.80 -39.70
CA SER A 135 41.47 7.72 -40.53
C SER A 135 42.84 8.02 -39.93
N GLN A 136 42.92 8.17 -38.61
CA GLN A 136 44.17 8.48 -37.92
C GLN A 136 45.11 7.27 -37.92
N SER A 137 44.59 6.06 -37.70
CA SER A 137 45.32 4.79 -37.80
C SER A 137 45.90 4.61 -39.19
N ARG A 138 45.14 4.89 -40.26
CA ARG A 138 45.68 4.85 -41.63
C ARG A 138 46.83 5.84 -41.85
N ARG A 139 46.76 7.04 -41.26
CA ARG A 139 47.84 8.04 -41.34
C ARG A 139 49.08 7.59 -40.58
N VAL A 140 48.91 6.96 -39.42
CA VAL A 140 49.99 6.36 -38.64
C VAL A 140 50.64 5.23 -39.41
N ASP A 141 49.86 4.28 -39.93
CA ASP A 141 50.35 3.16 -40.73
C ASP A 141 51.16 3.64 -41.92
N GLU A 142 50.66 4.65 -42.65
CA GLU A 142 51.39 5.21 -43.79
C GLU A 142 52.68 5.91 -43.37
N ALA A 143 52.68 6.67 -42.27
CA ALA A 143 53.89 7.31 -41.76
C ALA A 143 54.94 6.28 -41.30
N VAL A 144 54.53 5.23 -40.60
CA VAL A 144 55.40 4.13 -40.17
C VAL A 144 55.92 3.35 -41.38
N ARG A 145 55.08 3.08 -42.39
CA ARG A 145 55.50 2.44 -43.63
C ARG A 145 56.56 3.26 -44.36
N MET A 146 56.30 4.56 -44.57
CA MET A 146 57.22 5.48 -45.26
C MET A 146 58.57 5.60 -44.54
N THR A 147 58.56 5.70 -43.20
CA THR A 147 59.78 5.75 -42.40
C THR A 147 60.55 4.43 -42.40
N THR A 148 59.85 3.30 -42.37
CA THR A 148 60.48 1.97 -42.46
C THR A 148 61.11 1.74 -43.83
N GLU A 149 60.42 2.14 -44.91
CA GLU A 149 60.93 2.06 -46.28
C GLU A 149 62.18 2.94 -46.46
N SER A 150 62.14 4.18 -45.97
CA SER A 150 63.28 5.08 -45.97
C SER A 150 64.46 4.54 -45.14
N LEU A 151 64.20 3.91 -43.99
CA LEU A 151 65.24 3.26 -43.18
C LEU A 151 65.85 2.06 -43.90
N SER A 152 65.05 1.24 -44.57
CA SER A 152 65.54 0.12 -45.36
C SER A 152 66.39 0.58 -46.53
N GLU A 153 65.95 1.60 -47.28
CA GLU A 153 66.70 2.16 -48.40
C GLU A 153 68.03 2.74 -47.93
N ASN A 154 68.02 3.55 -46.86
CA ASN A 154 69.23 4.15 -46.32
C ASN A 154 70.20 3.10 -45.75
N THR A 155 69.69 2.06 -45.09
CA THR A 155 70.51 0.93 -44.63
C THR A 155 71.15 0.19 -45.82
N GLY A 156 70.41 0.01 -46.92
CA GLY A 156 70.93 -0.54 -48.17
C GLY A 156 72.06 0.30 -48.75
N ARG A 157 71.85 1.62 -48.89
CA ARG A 157 72.87 2.57 -49.36
C ARG A 157 74.11 2.55 -48.46
N MET A 158 73.91 2.53 -47.15
CA MET A 158 75.01 2.48 -46.19
C MET A 158 75.82 1.19 -46.34
N ASN A 159 75.17 0.05 -46.56
CA ASN A 159 75.86 -1.21 -46.82
C ASN A 159 76.65 -1.19 -48.14
N GLU A 160 76.08 -0.63 -49.21
CA GLU A 160 76.78 -0.42 -50.50
C GLU A 160 78.00 0.51 -50.33
N HIS A 161 77.90 1.56 -49.51
CA HIS A 161 79.01 2.43 -49.16
C HIS A 161 80.09 1.68 -48.35
N TYR A 162 79.71 0.83 -47.41
CA TYR A 162 80.65 -0.03 -46.67
C TYR A 162 81.37 -1.01 -47.59
N ASP A 163 80.66 -1.71 -48.48
CA ASP A 163 81.26 -2.63 -49.46
C ASP A 163 82.22 -1.89 -50.41
N SER A 164 81.81 -0.69 -50.87
CA SER A 164 82.64 0.17 -51.71
C SER A 164 83.91 0.63 -50.97
N PHE A 165 83.79 0.96 -49.69
CA PHE A 165 84.91 1.35 -48.84
C PHE A 165 85.87 0.19 -48.59
N GLU A 166 85.35 -1.01 -48.31
CA GLU A 166 86.15 -2.23 -48.16
C GLU A 166 86.93 -2.49 -49.45
N HIS A 167 86.26 -2.43 -50.61
CA HIS A 167 86.90 -2.57 -51.91
C HIS A 167 87.99 -1.52 -52.16
N LEU A 168 87.72 -0.26 -51.82
CA LEU A 168 88.67 0.83 -51.99
C LEU A 168 89.89 0.66 -51.09
N THR A 169 89.69 0.19 -49.86
CA THR A 169 90.75 -0.09 -48.90
C THR A 169 91.60 -1.28 -49.35
N GLU A 170 90.98 -2.32 -49.90
CA GLU A 170 91.70 -3.47 -50.49
C GLU A 170 92.52 -3.04 -51.71
N GLN A 171 91.95 -2.21 -52.61
CA GLN A 171 92.68 -1.63 -53.74
C GLN A 171 93.86 -0.77 -53.28
N PHE A 172 93.65 0.05 -52.24
CA PHE A 172 94.70 0.89 -51.66
C PHE A 172 95.84 0.04 -51.10
N ARG A 173 95.50 -0.99 -50.31
CA ARG A 173 96.46 -1.93 -49.75
C ARG A 173 97.25 -2.65 -50.84
N SER A 174 96.58 -3.11 -51.89
CA SER A 174 97.22 -3.77 -53.04
C SER A 174 98.16 -2.83 -53.81
N ARG A 175 97.77 -1.57 -54.02
CA ARG A 175 98.65 -0.58 -54.67
C ARG A 175 99.88 -0.26 -53.83
N ILE A 176 99.72 -0.12 -52.51
CA ILE A 176 100.87 0.09 -51.60
C ILE A 176 101.81 -1.10 -51.64
N ASP A 177 101.28 -2.33 -51.52
CA ASP A 177 102.09 -3.55 -51.57
C ASP A 177 102.84 -3.67 -52.91
N HIS A 178 102.15 -3.39 -54.02
CA HIS A 178 102.75 -3.39 -55.34
C HIS A 178 103.84 -2.31 -55.49
N SER A 179 103.58 -1.10 -55.00
CA SER A 179 104.55 -0.02 -54.99
C SER A 179 105.76 -0.36 -54.13
N GLU A 180 105.57 -0.99 -52.98
CA GLU A 180 106.67 -1.42 -52.10
C GLU A 180 107.56 -2.46 -52.80
N VAL A 181 106.96 -3.44 -53.47
CA VAL A 181 107.68 -4.46 -54.25
C VAL A 181 108.44 -3.82 -55.42
N GLN A 182 107.81 -2.92 -56.17
CA GLN A 182 108.48 -2.22 -57.27
C GLN A 182 109.65 -1.37 -56.77
N LEU A 183 109.48 -0.65 -55.67
CA LEU A 183 110.50 0.22 -55.10
C LEU A 183 111.69 -0.59 -54.58
N LYS A 184 111.43 -1.74 -53.94
CA LYS A 184 112.48 -2.72 -53.56
C LYS A 184 113.24 -3.25 -54.77
N SER A 185 112.53 -3.72 -55.81
CA SER A 185 113.16 -4.23 -57.04
C SER A 185 114.03 -3.17 -57.71
N ARG A 186 113.55 -1.93 -57.81
CA ARG A 186 114.28 -0.82 -58.41
C ARG A 186 115.48 -0.41 -57.54
N HIS A 187 115.32 -0.44 -56.23
CA HIS A 187 116.42 -0.20 -55.30
C HIS A 187 117.51 -1.27 -55.46
N ASP A 188 117.14 -2.54 -55.59
CA ASP A 188 118.08 -3.64 -55.84
C ASP A 188 118.78 -3.47 -57.21
N ASP A 189 118.06 -3.07 -58.25
CA ASP A 189 118.63 -2.76 -59.58
C ASP A 189 119.63 -1.59 -59.51
N LEU A 190 119.33 -0.56 -58.70
CA LEU A 190 120.20 0.60 -58.49
C LEU A 190 121.46 0.21 -57.71
N VAL A 191 121.32 -0.58 -56.65
CA VAL A 191 122.45 -1.13 -55.89
C VAL A 191 123.32 -2.02 -56.78
N LYS A 192 122.70 -2.83 -57.64
CA LYS A 192 123.42 -3.66 -58.61
C LYS A 192 124.18 -2.80 -59.63
N SER A 193 123.52 -1.80 -60.21
CA SER A 193 124.16 -0.87 -61.16
C SER A 193 125.33 -0.13 -60.51
N LEU A 194 125.18 0.36 -59.27
CA LEU A 194 126.25 0.98 -58.50
C LEU A 194 127.42 0.03 -58.22
N SER A 195 127.12 -1.25 -57.97
CA SER A 195 128.14 -2.28 -57.76
C SER A 195 128.91 -2.56 -59.05
N GLU A 196 128.21 -2.62 -60.19
CA GLU A 196 128.82 -2.75 -61.52
C GLU A 196 129.70 -1.54 -61.87
N VAL A 197 129.25 -0.31 -61.53
CA VAL A 197 130.07 0.91 -61.66
C VAL A 197 131.34 0.80 -60.81
N ALA A 198 131.20 0.39 -59.54
CA ALA A 198 132.32 0.27 -58.63
C ALA A 198 133.33 -0.81 -59.07
N GLU A 199 132.86 -1.96 -59.55
CA GLU A 199 133.70 -3.04 -60.08
C GLU A 199 134.41 -2.63 -61.38
N TYR A 200 133.71 -1.93 -62.28
CA TYR A 200 134.32 -1.37 -63.48
C TYR A 200 135.40 -0.33 -63.13
N LEU A 201 135.13 0.53 -62.14
CA LEU A 201 136.10 1.51 -61.66
C LEU A 201 137.33 0.86 -61.04
N ASP A 202 137.15 -0.18 -60.24
CA ASP A 202 138.25 -0.91 -59.60
C ASP A 202 139.13 -1.63 -60.64
N ASN A 203 138.50 -2.35 -61.58
CA ASN A 203 139.20 -2.99 -62.71
C ASN A 203 139.96 -1.97 -63.58
N SER A 204 139.34 -0.83 -63.86
CA SER A 204 139.96 0.23 -64.67
C SER A 204 141.09 0.95 -63.92
N LEU A 205 140.95 1.16 -62.60
CA LEU A 205 142.03 1.66 -61.74
C LEU A 205 143.22 0.69 -61.69
N GLN A 206 142.95 -0.61 -61.67
CA GLN A 206 143.98 -1.64 -61.71
C GLN A 206 144.71 -1.66 -63.06
N ASN A 207 143.98 -1.57 -64.18
CA ASN A 207 144.58 -1.39 -65.53
C ASN A 207 145.40 -0.09 -65.65
N LEU A 208 144.90 1.02 -65.10
CA LEU A 208 145.61 2.31 -65.02
C LEU A 208 146.93 2.20 -64.23
N LYS A 209 146.94 1.40 -63.17
CA LYS A 209 148.14 1.13 -62.35
C LYS A 209 149.18 0.29 -63.10
N GLU A 210 148.75 -0.58 -64.00
CA GLU A 210 149.63 -1.43 -64.83
C GLU A 210 150.15 -0.72 -66.10
N GLN A 211 149.41 0.25 -66.66
CA GLN A 211 149.81 1.00 -67.85
C GLN A 211 150.05 2.50 -67.55
N THR A 212 151.22 2.84 -67.03
CA THR A 212 151.59 4.25 -66.72
C THR A 212 151.96 5.12 -67.94
N GLY A 213 151.59 4.72 -69.16
CA GLY A 213 151.93 5.43 -70.41
C GLY A 213 150.76 6.12 -71.14
N SER A 214 149.51 5.69 -70.96
CA SER A 214 148.34 6.12 -71.77
C SER A 214 147.25 6.85 -70.96
N LEU A 215 147.64 7.47 -69.85
CA LEU A 215 146.78 8.04 -68.79
C LEU A 215 145.62 8.96 -69.26
N GLY A 216 145.71 9.59 -70.44
CA GLY A 216 144.70 10.54 -70.92
C GLY A 216 143.45 9.89 -71.54
N GLU A 217 143.59 8.81 -72.30
CA GLU A 217 142.50 8.23 -73.09
C GLU A 217 141.58 7.34 -72.23
N HIS A 218 142.16 6.49 -71.38
CA HIS A 218 141.40 5.68 -70.41
C HIS A 218 140.67 6.52 -69.36
N ALA A 219 141.27 7.62 -68.88
CA ALA A 219 140.59 8.51 -67.95
C ALA A 219 139.35 9.17 -68.57
N GLN A 220 139.39 9.45 -69.88
CA GLN A 220 138.28 10.06 -70.59
C GLN A 220 137.14 9.06 -70.85
N GLU A 221 137.46 7.78 -71.09
CA GLU A 221 136.48 6.68 -71.20
C GLU A 221 135.79 6.39 -69.86
N ILE A 222 136.54 6.40 -68.75
CA ILE A 222 136.00 6.27 -67.38
C ILE A 222 135.03 7.41 -67.05
N ILE A 223 135.43 8.66 -67.31
CA ILE A 223 134.58 9.83 -67.05
C ILE A 223 133.32 9.77 -67.94
N GLY A 224 133.44 9.35 -69.20
CA GLY A 224 132.30 9.16 -70.09
C GLY A 224 131.28 8.16 -69.55
N SER A 225 131.74 6.97 -69.13
CA SER A 225 130.85 5.93 -68.59
C SER A 225 130.23 6.34 -67.25
N ILE A 226 130.98 7.00 -66.36
CA ILE A 226 130.41 7.53 -65.10
C ILE A 226 129.33 8.57 -65.39
N VAL A 227 129.59 9.49 -66.32
CA VAL A 227 128.62 10.55 -66.67
C VAL A 227 127.35 9.93 -67.25
N GLU A 228 127.47 8.97 -68.17
CA GLU A 228 126.32 8.26 -68.76
C GLU A 228 125.51 7.50 -67.68
N GLN A 229 126.17 6.78 -66.78
CA GLN A 229 125.49 6.05 -65.71
C GLN A 229 124.88 6.99 -64.65
N THR A 230 125.49 8.14 -64.38
CA THR A 230 124.94 9.15 -63.46
C THR A 230 123.71 9.84 -64.08
N GLU A 231 123.72 10.06 -65.40
CA GLU A 231 122.57 10.60 -66.13
C GLU A 231 121.39 9.61 -66.13
N GLN A 232 121.66 8.31 -66.34
CA GLN A 232 120.66 7.25 -66.19
C GLN A 232 120.11 7.17 -64.75
N LEU A 233 120.97 7.30 -63.74
CA LEU A 233 120.57 7.31 -62.33
C LEU A 233 119.68 8.52 -62.00
N SER A 234 120.03 9.71 -62.48
CA SER A 234 119.22 10.92 -62.30
C SER A 234 117.85 10.75 -62.93
N SER A 235 117.78 10.21 -64.15
CA SER A 235 116.51 9.93 -64.82
C SER A 235 115.65 8.93 -64.04
N HIS A 236 116.27 7.92 -63.41
CA HIS A 236 115.56 6.97 -62.55
C HIS A 236 114.98 7.61 -61.29
N ILE A 237 115.75 8.49 -60.65
CA ILE A 237 115.32 9.22 -59.44
C ILE A 237 114.14 10.14 -59.78
N ASP A 238 114.20 10.84 -60.91
CA ASP A 238 113.10 11.72 -61.35
C ASP A 238 111.83 10.91 -61.66
N HIS A 239 111.96 9.73 -62.28
CA HIS A 239 110.80 8.86 -62.54
C HIS A 239 110.16 8.31 -61.25
N ILE A 240 110.98 7.91 -60.26
CA ILE A 240 110.49 7.47 -58.95
C ILE A 240 109.78 8.62 -58.23
N ARG A 241 110.32 9.85 -58.33
CA ARG A 241 109.74 11.04 -57.73
C ARG A 241 108.36 11.35 -58.35
N ASP A 242 108.26 11.36 -59.66
CA ASP A 242 107.00 11.61 -60.38
C ASP A 242 105.94 10.54 -60.04
N GLN A 243 106.32 9.27 -59.98
CA GLN A 243 105.40 8.19 -59.59
C GLN A 243 104.94 8.29 -58.14
N THR A 244 105.84 8.68 -57.23
CA THR A 244 105.51 8.85 -55.80
C THR A 244 104.57 10.04 -55.60
N GLU A 245 104.82 11.15 -56.30
CA GLU A 245 103.98 12.35 -56.24
C GLU A 245 102.58 12.07 -56.78
N ASN A 246 102.47 11.37 -57.92
CA ASN A 246 101.18 10.90 -58.45
C ASN A 246 100.46 9.94 -57.49
N THR A 247 101.20 9.06 -56.81
CA THR A 247 100.60 8.13 -55.84
C THR A 247 100.06 8.87 -54.62
N ILE A 248 100.82 9.82 -54.06
CA ILE A 248 100.38 10.65 -52.93
C ILE A 248 99.14 11.46 -53.30
N HIS A 249 99.11 12.06 -54.51
CA HIS A 249 97.97 12.83 -54.98
C HIS A 249 96.69 11.98 -55.07
N ASN A 250 96.78 10.80 -55.70
CA ASN A 250 95.65 9.88 -55.79
C ASN A 250 95.16 9.41 -54.41
N ILE A 251 96.07 9.24 -53.43
CA ILE A 251 95.72 8.86 -52.05
C ILE A 251 94.96 9.99 -51.34
N GLN A 252 95.37 11.24 -51.55
CA GLN A 252 94.69 12.41 -50.97
C GLN A 252 93.29 12.57 -51.55
N GLU A 253 93.14 12.48 -52.88
CA GLU A 253 91.83 12.55 -53.55
C GLU A 253 90.88 11.43 -53.08
N MET A 254 91.43 10.23 -52.87
CA MET A 254 90.69 9.10 -52.30
C MET A 254 90.24 9.37 -50.86
N GLY A 255 91.12 9.91 -50.01
CA GLY A 255 90.82 10.24 -48.62
C GLY A 255 89.75 11.31 -48.48
N GLU A 256 89.77 12.32 -49.34
CA GLU A 256 88.72 13.35 -49.43
C GLU A 256 87.38 12.75 -49.86
N THR A 257 87.39 11.87 -50.88
CA THR A 257 86.18 11.17 -51.35
C THR A 257 85.55 10.33 -50.24
N VAL A 258 86.36 9.56 -49.51
CA VAL A 258 85.90 8.77 -48.36
C VAL A 258 85.34 9.66 -47.27
N SER A 259 86.05 10.73 -46.90
CA SER A 259 85.60 11.66 -45.86
C SER A 259 84.23 12.26 -46.21
N HIS A 260 84.05 12.70 -47.46
CA HIS A 260 82.77 13.26 -47.92
C HIS A 260 81.63 12.25 -47.88
N GLN A 261 81.87 10.99 -48.26
CA GLN A 261 80.84 9.94 -48.20
C GLN A 261 80.44 9.61 -46.75
N PHE A 262 81.38 9.57 -45.81
CA PHE A 262 81.08 9.35 -44.39
C PHE A 262 80.26 10.49 -43.79
N THR A 263 80.63 11.75 -44.05
CA THR A 263 79.87 12.89 -43.53
C THR A 263 78.44 12.92 -44.08
N ALA A 264 78.25 12.63 -45.37
CA ALA A 264 76.92 12.56 -45.97
C ALA A 264 76.07 11.43 -45.38
N THR A 265 76.69 10.28 -45.06
CA THR A 265 76.00 9.14 -44.43
C THR A 265 75.60 9.45 -42.98
N ASP A 266 76.46 10.12 -42.22
CA ASP A 266 76.20 10.53 -40.84
C ASP A 266 75.04 11.55 -40.75
N GLU A 267 75.04 12.56 -41.63
CA GLU A 267 73.94 13.53 -41.74
C GLU A 267 72.60 12.85 -42.10
N GLN A 268 72.62 11.87 -43.01
CA GLN A 268 71.43 11.11 -43.38
C GLN A 268 70.92 10.23 -42.23
N ALA A 269 71.82 9.58 -41.49
CA ALA A 269 71.47 8.78 -40.31
C ALA A 269 70.85 9.63 -39.19
N ALA A 270 71.39 10.83 -38.96
CA ALA A 270 70.84 11.78 -38.00
C ALA A 270 69.42 12.24 -38.39
N ALA A 271 69.22 12.63 -39.66
CA ALA A 271 67.91 13.05 -40.16
C ALA A 271 66.85 11.95 -40.05
N LEU A 272 67.24 10.70 -40.30
CA LEU A 272 66.36 9.55 -40.19
C LEU A 272 65.95 9.27 -38.73
N SER A 273 66.89 9.35 -37.80
CA SER A 273 66.63 9.19 -36.36
C SER A 273 65.65 10.26 -35.86
N GLU A 274 65.83 11.51 -36.29
CA GLU A 274 64.92 12.60 -35.94
C GLU A 274 63.51 12.37 -36.50
N ASN A 275 63.39 11.93 -37.75
CA ASN A 275 62.10 11.64 -38.38
C ASN A 275 61.39 10.44 -37.72
N TRP A 276 62.16 9.43 -37.31
CA TRP A 276 61.65 8.30 -36.52
C TRP A 276 61.11 8.74 -35.16
N LEU A 277 61.88 9.55 -34.41
CA LEU A 277 61.44 10.08 -33.12
C LEU A 277 60.16 10.91 -33.26
N ARG A 278 60.08 11.73 -34.31
CA ARG A 278 58.90 12.55 -34.61
C ARG A 278 57.67 11.70 -34.92
N THR A 279 57.85 10.64 -35.69
CA THR A 279 56.78 9.70 -36.04
C THR A 279 56.32 8.92 -34.81
N ALA A 280 57.25 8.40 -33.99
CA ALA A 280 56.93 7.70 -32.75
C ALA A 280 56.15 8.59 -31.76
N SER A 281 56.59 9.85 -31.58
CA SER A 281 55.88 10.80 -30.71
C SER A 281 54.49 11.17 -31.23
N LEU A 282 54.33 11.28 -32.55
CA LEU A 282 53.02 11.51 -33.16
C LEU A 282 52.05 10.34 -32.87
N VAL A 283 52.54 9.11 -33.00
CA VAL A 283 51.76 7.89 -32.71
C VAL A 283 51.38 7.82 -31.23
N GLU A 284 52.33 8.05 -30.32
CA GLU A 284 52.09 7.99 -28.88
C GLU A 284 51.03 9.02 -28.43
N ASN A 285 51.18 10.27 -28.87
CA ASN A 285 50.23 11.34 -28.53
C ASN A 285 48.83 11.08 -29.11
N GLN A 286 48.74 10.58 -30.34
CA GLN A 286 47.45 10.33 -31.00
C GLN A 286 46.72 9.13 -30.41
N CYS A 287 47.42 8.04 -30.10
CA CYS A 287 46.83 6.90 -29.42
C CYS A 287 46.36 7.28 -28.00
N SER A 288 47.13 8.08 -27.27
CA SER A 288 46.76 8.53 -25.92
C SER A 288 45.50 9.40 -25.91
N ASP A 289 45.43 10.42 -26.79
CA ASP A 289 44.27 11.33 -26.86
C ASP A 289 42.98 10.59 -27.28
N THR A 290 43.10 9.68 -28.25
CA THR A 290 41.96 8.89 -28.72
C THR A 290 41.47 7.88 -27.69
N LEU A 291 42.38 7.18 -26.99
CA LEU A 291 42.03 6.31 -25.86
C LEU A 291 41.32 7.10 -24.76
N SER A 292 41.81 8.28 -24.40
CA SER A 292 41.17 9.13 -23.38
C SER A 292 39.77 9.58 -23.79
N ARG A 293 39.56 9.96 -25.06
CA ARG A 293 38.22 10.29 -25.59
C ARG A 293 37.28 9.08 -25.56
N LEU A 294 37.75 7.90 -25.97
CA LEU A 294 36.95 6.67 -25.94
C LEU A 294 36.58 6.28 -24.51
N ASP A 295 37.50 6.42 -23.56
CA ASP A 295 37.26 6.10 -22.15
C ASP A 295 36.20 7.04 -21.55
N GLY A 296 36.35 8.35 -21.76
CA GLY A 296 35.37 9.35 -21.28
C GLY A 296 34.00 9.26 -21.96
N LEU A 297 33.93 8.78 -23.21
CA LEU A 297 32.67 8.43 -23.84
C LEU A 297 32.08 7.18 -23.18
N THR A 298 32.85 6.09 -23.06
CA THR A 298 32.37 4.83 -22.49
C THR A 298 31.83 5.02 -21.07
N GLU A 299 32.52 5.82 -20.25
CA GLU A 299 32.07 6.16 -18.88
C GLU A 299 30.71 6.88 -18.88
N LYS A 300 30.54 7.89 -19.74
CA LYS A 300 29.25 8.60 -19.88
C LYS A 300 28.12 7.69 -20.35
N LEU A 301 28.40 6.75 -21.25
CA LEU A 301 27.39 5.80 -21.74
C LEU A 301 26.90 4.89 -20.61
N VAL A 302 27.84 4.37 -19.80
CA VAL A 302 27.51 3.54 -18.63
C VAL A 302 26.70 4.33 -17.59
N GLU A 303 27.04 5.60 -17.37
CA GLU A 303 26.31 6.47 -16.44
C GLU A 303 24.87 6.73 -16.93
N LEU A 304 24.69 7.06 -18.21
CA LEU A 304 23.37 7.21 -18.85
C LEU A 304 22.53 5.93 -18.78
N GLU A 305 23.13 4.78 -19.04
CA GLU A 305 22.43 3.48 -18.97
C GLU A 305 21.94 3.20 -17.54
N LYS A 306 22.78 3.48 -16.54
CA LYS A 306 22.45 3.30 -15.12
C LYS A 306 21.35 4.25 -14.66
N GLU A 307 21.45 5.53 -15.00
CA GLU A 307 20.41 6.52 -14.66
C GLU A 307 19.08 6.17 -15.31
N ASN A 308 19.09 5.75 -16.58
CA ASN A 308 17.90 5.28 -17.29
C ASN A 308 17.27 4.05 -16.63
N SER A 309 18.06 3.02 -16.34
CA SER A 309 17.54 1.80 -15.69
C SER A 309 16.95 2.11 -14.31
N SER A 310 17.59 2.99 -13.54
CA SER A 310 17.11 3.46 -12.23
C SER A 310 15.77 4.20 -12.35
N ALA A 311 15.69 5.18 -13.27
CA ALA A 311 14.50 5.97 -13.50
C ALA A 311 13.32 5.09 -13.98
N ALA A 312 13.58 4.18 -14.91
CA ALA A 312 12.59 3.25 -15.44
C ALA A 312 12.03 2.30 -14.37
N LEU A 313 12.90 1.71 -13.54
CA LEU A 313 12.47 0.83 -12.44
C LEU A 313 11.66 1.59 -11.39
N THR A 314 12.09 2.81 -11.03
CA THR A 314 11.38 3.65 -10.05
C THR A 314 10.00 4.04 -10.57
N ALA A 315 9.91 4.44 -11.83
CA ALA A 315 8.64 4.80 -12.45
C ALA A 315 7.68 3.59 -12.56
N GLN A 316 8.20 2.42 -12.93
CA GLN A 316 7.40 1.19 -13.01
C GLN A 316 6.88 0.75 -11.63
N SER A 317 7.70 0.85 -10.58
CA SER A 317 7.27 0.57 -9.20
C SER A 317 6.15 1.51 -8.77
N ASN A 318 6.35 2.83 -8.95
CA ASN A 318 5.36 3.83 -8.54
C ASN A 318 4.01 3.65 -9.25
N VAL A 319 4.03 3.34 -10.56
CA VAL A 319 2.80 3.05 -11.32
C VAL A 319 2.10 1.80 -10.77
N SER A 320 2.84 0.74 -10.49
CA SER A 320 2.27 -0.49 -9.93
C SER A 320 1.68 -0.27 -8.53
N ASP A 321 2.36 0.48 -7.67
CA ASP A 321 1.91 0.74 -6.30
C ASP A 321 0.64 1.59 -6.29
N VAL A 322 0.57 2.62 -7.15
CA VAL A 322 -0.63 3.45 -7.32
C VAL A 322 -1.79 2.65 -7.88
N ALA A 323 -1.56 1.79 -8.88
CA ALA A 323 -2.60 0.94 -9.46
C ALA A 323 -3.21 -0.01 -8.42
N ASN A 324 -2.38 -0.69 -7.63
CA ASN A 324 -2.84 -1.60 -6.58
C ASN A 324 -3.63 -0.88 -5.48
N GLN A 325 -3.16 0.30 -5.03
CA GLN A 325 -3.88 1.07 -4.02
C GLN A 325 -5.25 1.55 -4.52
N LEU A 326 -5.34 1.91 -5.81
CA LEU A 326 -6.58 2.34 -6.42
C LEU A 326 -7.58 1.19 -6.55
N GLU A 327 -7.13 0.02 -7.00
CA GLU A 327 -7.99 -1.16 -7.12
C GLU A 327 -8.60 -1.53 -5.77
N GLN A 328 -7.79 -1.56 -4.70
CA GLN A 328 -8.27 -1.80 -3.34
C GLN A 328 -9.23 -0.70 -2.83
N ALA A 329 -8.93 0.57 -3.09
CA ALA A 329 -9.77 1.67 -2.66
C ALA A 329 -11.14 1.65 -3.38
N SER A 330 -11.14 1.40 -4.69
CA SER A 330 -12.34 1.30 -5.51
C SER A 330 -13.21 0.12 -5.06
N GLU A 331 -12.63 -1.05 -4.83
CA GLU A 331 -13.35 -2.23 -4.35
C GLU A 331 -13.98 -1.98 -2.97
N SER A 332 -13.22 -1.37 -2.06
CA SER A 332 -13.69 -1.02 -0.71
C SER A 332 -14.87 -0.04 -0.74
N ILE A 333 -14.78 1.04 -1.52
CA ILE A 333 -15.85 2.04 -1.62
C ILE A 333 -17.09 1.45 -2.32
N PHE A 334 -16.90 0.63 -3.35
CA PHE A 334 -18.01 -0.06 -4.01
C PHE A 334 -18.77 -0.95 -3.04
N MET A 335 -18.07 -1.79 -2.28
CA MET A 335 -18.68 -2.68 -1.28
C MET A 335 -19.38 -1.90 -0.16
N ALA A 336 -18.77 -0.83 0.34
CA ALA A 336 -19.37 0.03 1.36
C ALA A 336 -20.64 0.74 0.85
N SER A 337 -20.62 1.24 -0.39
CA SER A 337 -21.76 1.94 -1.01
C SER A 337 -22.91 0.97 -1.31
N ALA A 338 -22.60 -0.23 -1.83
CA ALA A 338 -23.59 -1.27 -2.05
C ALA A 338 -24.27 -1.68 -0.74
N SER A 339 -23.47 -1.90 0.31
CA SER A 339 -23.98 -2.22 1.65
C SER A 339 -24.85 -1.10 2.25
N ALA A 340 -24.46 0.16 2.07
CA ALA A 340 -25.23 1.31 2.52
C ALA A 340 -26.56 1.47 1.76
N MET A 341 -26.58 1.25 0.45
CA MET A 341 -27.80 1.26 -0.36
C MET A 341 -28.76 0.14 0.05
N GLU A 342 -28.27 -1.07 0.25
CA GLU A 342 -29.09 -2.21 0.71
C GLU A 342 -29.68 -1.93 2.10
N ALA A 343 -28.89 -1.39 3.02
CA ALA A 343 -29.37 -1.00 4.35
C ALA A 343 -30.44 0.12 4.28
N ALA A 344 -30.27 1.10 3.39
CA ALA A 344 -31.25 2.17 3.19
C ALA A 344 -32.57 1.63 2.60
N ASP A 345 -32.50 0.70 1.64
CA ASP A 345 -33.68 0.10 1.01
C ASP A 345 -34.46 -0.76 2.00
N GLU A 346 -33.79 -1.62 2.78
CA GLU A 346 -34.46 -2.41 3.82
C GLU A 346 -35.05 -1.51 4.92
N THR A 347 -34.37 -0.41 5.26
CA THR A 347 -34.92 0.59 6.20
C THR A 347 -36.19 1.24 5.63
N ASN A 348 -36.21 1.62 4.35
CA ASN A 348 -37.40 2.17 3.69
C ASN A 348 -38.56 1.16 3.71
N ARG A 349 -38.29 -0.10 3.37
CA ARG A 349 -39.29 -1.17 3.38
C ARG A 349 -39.87 -1.38 4.78
N ALA A 350 -39.02 -1.36 5.81
CA ALA A 350 -39.44 -1.46 7.19
C ALA A 350 -40.26 -0.24 7.66
N ILE A 351 -39.93 0.98 7.21
CA ILE A 351 -40.72 2.19 7.48
C ILE A 351 -42.13 2.05 6.90
N ASP A 352 -42.25 1.63 5.64
CA ASP A 352 -43.55 1.47 4.98
C ASP A 352 -44.42 0.43 5.69
N GLU A 353 -43.85 -0.74 6.03
CA GLU A 353 -44.56 -1.77 6.80
C GLU A 353 -45.00 -1.29 8.19
N HIS A 354 -44.14 -0.53 8.88
CA HIS A 354 -44.47 0.04 10.18
C HIS A 354 -45.56 1.12 10.08
N ALA A 355 -45.50 1.98 9.07
CA ALA A 355 -46.49 3.01 8.82
C ALA A 355 -47.88 2.40 8.58
N GLU A 356 -47.98 1.34 7.77
CA GLU A 356 -49.24 0.61 7.57
C GLU A 356 -49.77 0.00 8.88
N LYS A 357 -48.94 -0.71 9.64
CA LYS A 357 -49.34 -1.34 10.91
C LYS A 357 -49.79 -0.30 11.94
N PHE A 358 -49.10 0.84 12.02
CA PHE A 358 -49.51 1.93 12.91
C PHE A 358 -50.83 2.56 12.49
N GLN A 359 -51.04 2.77 11.18
CA GLN A 359 -52.31 3.29 10.67
C GLN A 359 -53.47 2.34 10.99
N GLN A 360 -53.25 1.02 10.87
CA GLN A 360 -54.22 0.01 11.27
C GLN A 360 -54.53 0.06 12.77
N LEU A 361 -53.51 0.20 13.63
CA LEU A 361 -53.67 0.30 15.08
C LEU A 361 -54.48 1.55 15.48
N ILE A 362 -54.17 2.71 14.87
CA ILE A 362 -54.90 3.96 15.11
C ILE A 362 -56.37 3.82 14.69
N ASN A 363 -56.62 3.26 13.50
CA ASN A 363 -57.99 2.99 13.03
C ASN A 363 -58.74 2.04 14.00
N ALA A 364 -58.08 0.98 14.47
CA ALA A 364 -58.67 0.04 15.43
C ALA A 364 -58.98 0.71 16.79
N LEU A 365 -58.09 1.56 17.30
CA LEU A 365 -58.31 2.33 18.53
C LEU A 365 -59.47 3.32 18.38
N GLN A 366 -59.56 4.03 17.25
CA GLN A 366 -60.66 4.96 16.96
C GLN A 366 -62.01 4.24 16.83
N LEU A 367 -62.04 3.11 16.10
CA LEU A 367 -63.23 2.26 15.97
C LEU A 367 -63.67 1.71 17.33
N SER A 368 -62.71 1.23 18.13
CA SER A 368 -62.98 0.75 19.50
C SER A 368 -63.52 1.86 20.40
N ASN A 369 -62.99 3.08 20.31
CA ASN A 369 -63.47 4.19 21.13
C ASN A 369 -64.91 4.59 20.74
N LYS A 370 -65.22 4.58 19.44
CA LYS A 370 -66.57 4.83 18.93
C LYS A 370 -67.56 3.73 19.32
N SER A 371 -67.13 2.46 19.33
CA SER A 371 -67.99 1.36 19.77
C SER A 371 -68.24 1.37 21.28
N ILE A 372 -67.28 1.82 22.09
CA ILE A 372 -67.47 1.98 23.55
C ILE A 372 -68.56 3.04 23.84
N LEU A 373 -68.62 4.12 23.06
CA LEU A 373 -69.68 5.14 23.15
C LEU A 373 -71.06 4.62 22.73
N ILE A 374 -71.14 3.80 21.67
CA ILE A 374 -72.40 3.19 21.20
C ILE A 374 -72.87 2.07 22.15
N ASP A 375 -71.95 1.29 22.70
CA ASP A 375 -72.26 0.25 23.68
C ASP A 375 -72.73 0.85 25.01
N ALA A 376 -72.27 2.05 25.39
CA ALA A 376 -72.77 2.77 26.56
C ALA A 376 -74.28 3.11 26.43
N GLU A 377 -74.71 3.61 25.27
CA GLU A 377 -76.13 3.88 24.97
C GLU A 377 -76.96 2.57 24.91
N ALA A 378 -76.39 1.48 24.40
CA ALA A 378 -77.07 0.19 24.30
C ALA A 378 -77.18 -0.56 25.65
N ILE A 379 -76.21 -0.37 26.56
CA ILE A 379 -76.21 -0.94 27.92
C ILE A 379 -77.29 -0.29 28.80
N GLU A 380 -77.62 0.99 28.56
CA GLU A 380 -78.70 1.70 29.27
C GLU A 380 -80.09 1.08 28.99
N GLN A 381 -80.34 0.57 27.78
CA GLN A 381 -81.59 -0.10 27.42
C GLN A 381 -81.66 -1.57 27.87
N LYS A 382 -80.53 -2.27 27.92
CA LYS A 382 -80.50 -3.73 28.14
C LYS A 382 -80.45 -4.14 29.61
N ASN A 383 -80.06 -3.24 30.52
CA ASN A 383 -80.02 -3.51 31.98
C ASN A 383 -81.39 -3.52 32.67
N ARG A 384 -82.50 -3.23 31.97
CA ARG A 384 -83.85 -3.38 32.52
C ARG A 384 -84.34 -4.82 32.60
N ASP A 385 -83.81 -5.73 31.79
CA ASP A 385 -84.38 -7.08 31.66
C ASP A 385 -83.32 -8.19 31.83
N LYS A 386 -83.42 -8.90 32.95
CA LYS A 386 -82.92 -10.28 33.17
C LYS A 386 -81.41 -10.47 33.39
N SER A 387 -80.91 -10.28 34.63
CA SER A 387 -79.71 -11.02 35.08
C SER A 387 -79.44 -11.04 36.60
N GLY A 388 -80.46 -11.07 37.46
CA GLY A 388 -80.26 -10.94 38.92
C GLY A 388 -79.79 -12.17 39.71
N ASN A 389 -80.14 -13.42 39.33
CA ASN A 389 -80.17 -14.50 40.35
C ASN A 389 -79.20 -15.69 40.22
N HIS A 390 -78.52 -15.93 39.10
CA HIS A 390 -77.67 -17.14 38.96
C HIS A 390 -76.21 -16.97 39.40
N PHE A 391 -75.67 -15.75 39.39
CA PHE A 391 -74.26 -15.47 39.73
C PHE A 391 -74.02 -15.24 41.23
N SER A 392 -74.99 -14.65 41.95
CA SER A 392 -74.87 -14.43 43.40
C SER A 392 -74.73 -15.72 44.21
N ALA A 393 -75.40 -16.80 43.80
CA ALA A 393 -75.29 -18.11 44.47
C ALA A 393 -73.93 -18.79 44.23
N LEU A 394 -73.32 -18.57 43.06
CA LEU A 394 -72.00 -19.11 42.71
C LEU A 394 -70.87 -18.31 43.38
N ALA A 395 -70.98 -16.97 43.37
CA ALA A 395 -70.03 -16.07 44.03
C ALA A 395 -69.99 -16.28 45.55
N ALA A 396 -71.15 -16.50 46.20
CA ALA A 396 -71.21 -16.80 47.63
C ALA A 396 -70.41 -18.07 48.01
N ARG A 397 -70.51 -19.14 47.19
CA ARG A 397 -69.80 -20.41 47.44
C ARG A 397 -68.28 -20.29 47.26
N VAL A 398 -67.83 -19.53 46.26
CA VAL A 398 -66.40 -19.35 46.00
C VAL A 398 -65.76 -18.40 47.02
N ILE A 399 -66.48 -17.38 47.47
CA ILE A 399 -66.03 -16.50 48.56
C ILE A 399 -65.82 -17.29 49.85
N GLU A 400 -66.68 -18.29 50.16
CA GLU A 400 -66.49 -19.18 51.31
C GLU A 400 -65.22 -20.05 51.20
N GLN A 401 -64.88 -20.56 50.01
CA GLN A 401 -63.64 -21.30 49.78
C GLN A 401 -62.39 -20.42 49.95
N LEU A 402 -62.43 -19.19 49.43
CA LEU A 402 -61.34 -18.22 49.59
C LEU A 402 -61.16 -17.80 51.06
N GLN A 403 -62.26 -17.66 51.81
CA GLN A 403 -62.22 -17.40 53.25
C GLN A 403 -61.51 -18.54 54.00
N SER A 404 -61.78 -19.81 53.67
CA SER A 404 -61.09 -20.96 54.27
C SER A 404 -59.59 -20.95 53.98
N LEU A 405 -59.19 -20.79 52.72
CA LEU A 405 -57.78 -20.75 52.33
C LEU A 405 -57.02 -19.59 52.98
N SER A 406 -57.71 -18.50 53.29
CA SER A 406 -57.09 -17.36 53.99
C SER A 406 -56.81 -17.63 55.46
N ILE A 407 -57.50 -18.59 56.07
CA ILE A 407 -57.17 -19.09 57.41
C ILE A 407 -55.85 -19.87 57.34
N ASP A 408 -55.73 -20.77 56.37
CA ASP A 408 -54.54 -21.61 56.18
C ASP A 408 -53.30 -20.77 55.86
N ILE A 409 -53.43 -19.76 54.99
CA ILE A 409 -52.34 -18.84 54.61
C ILE A 409 -51.90 -17.97 55.80
N ASN A 410 -52.82 -17.50 56.66
CA ASN A 410 -52.48 -16.68 57.83
C ASN A 410 -51.57 -17.43 58.83
N ARG A 411 -51.73 -18.77 58.94
CA ARG A 411 -51.00 -19.60 59.92
C ARG A 411 -49.48 -19.62 59.72
N TYR A 412 -48.99 -19.23 58.54
CA TYR A 412 -47.57 -19.21 58.20
C TYR A 412 -46.85 -17.89 58.54
N PHE A 413 -47.60 -16.85 58.92
CA PHE A 413 -47.05 -15.52 59.20
C PHE A 413 -47.15 -15.11 60.68
N GLU A 414 -48.07 -15.68 61.46
CA GLU A 414 -48.17 -15.48 62.91
C GLU A 414 -48.36 -16.86 63.58
N HIS A 415 -47.52 -17.20 64.58
CA HIS A 415 -47.53 -18.54 65.20
C HIS A 415 -48.59 -18.78 66.28
N ASP A 416 -49.41 -17.78 66.63
CA ASP A 416 -50.59 -17.98 67.48
C ASP A 416 -51.70 -17.00 67.10
N VAL A 417 -52.85 -17.54 66.66
CA VAL A 417 -54.03 -16.74 66.32
C VAL A 417 -54.80 -16.42 67.61
N PRO A 418 -55.03 -15.13 67.96
CA PRO A 418 -55.70 -14.77 69.22
C PRO A 418 -57.15 -15.29 69.30
N ASP A 419 -57.58 -15.78 70.47
CA ASP A 419 -58.94 -16.33 70.70
C ASP A 419 -60.08 -15.39 70.27
N LYS A 420 -59.89 -14.08 70.36
CA LYS A 420 -60.87 -13.07 69.89
C LYS A 420 -61.15 -13.16 68.39
N VAL A 421 -60.18 -13.59 67.58
CA VAL A 421 -60.33 -13.77 66.13
C VAL A 421 -61.18 -15.00 65.84
N TRP A 422 -60.95 -16.09 66.58
CA TRP A 422 -61.77 -17.30 66.51
C TRP A 422 -63.20 -17.05 66.98
N GLN A 423 -63.37 -16.28 68.06
CA GLN A 423 -64.69 -15.90 68.57
C GLN A 423 -65.46 -15.06 67.56
N SER A 424 -64.81 -14.09 66.90
CA SER A 424 -65.44 -13.29 65.82
C SER A 424 -65.83 -14.14 64.61
N TYR A 425 -65.06 -15.18 64.29
CA TYR A 425 -65.38 -16.12 63.20
C TYR A 425 -66.58 -17.01 63.54
N VAL A 426 -66.67 -17.51 64.78
CA VAL A 426 -67.80 -18.32 65.26
C VAL A 426 -69.08 -17.47 65.41
N ASP A 427 -68.95 -16.20 65.78
CA ASP A 427 -70.04 -15.22 65.89
C ASP A 427 -70.54 -14.70 64.52
N GLY A 428 -69.99 -15.21 63.40
CA GLY A 428 -70.48 -15.01 62.04
C GLY A 428 -69.68 -14.04 61.17
N ASP A 429 -68.59 -13.45 61.68
CA ASP A 429 -67.71 -12.56 60.90
C ASP A 429 -66.66 -13.36 60.11
N LYS A 430 -67.13 -14.01 59.03
CA LYS A 430 -66.32 -14.85 58.14
C LYS A 430 -65.19 -14.09 57.41
N ASN A 431 -65.22 -12.75 57.36
CA ASN A 431 -64.19 -11.92 56.72
C ASN A 431 -63.07 -11.48 57.68
N THR A 432 -63.12 -11.86 58.96
CA THR A 432 -62.11 -11.50 59.95
C THR A 432 -60.71 -11.94 59.54
N PHE A 433 -60.57 -13.15 58.98
CA PHE A 433 -59.30 -13.70 58.52
C PHE A 433 -58.79 -13.07 57.23
N ILE A 434 -59.68 -12.67 56.32
CA ILE A 434 -59.32 -11.92 55.09
C ILE A 434 -58.78 -10.54 55.44
N ARG A 435 -59.43 -9.82 56.35
CA ARG A 435 -58.96 -8.51 56.84
C ARG A 435 -57.62 -8.60 57.55
N ARG A 436 -57.42 -9.68 58.31
CA ARG A 436 -56.14 -9.93 58.98
C ARG A 436 -55.04 -10.27 57.99
N LEU A 437 -55.31 -11.16 57.03
CA LEU A 437 -54.38 -11.53 55.98
C LEU A 437 -53.97 -10.31 55.16
N LYS A 438 -54.92 -9.45 54.81
CA LYS A 438 -54.69 -8.14 54.16
C LYS A 438 -53.77 -7.22 54.97
N LYS A 439 -53.91 -7.20 56.30
CA LYS A 439 -53.05 -6.39 57.19
C LYS A 439 -51.62 -6.91 57.17
N VAL A 440 -51.45 -8.24 57.18
CA VAL A 440 -50.16 -8.93 57.06
C VAL A 440 -49.55 -8.77 55.66
N THR A 441 -50.36 -8.67 54.60
CA THR A 441 -49.91 -8.57 53.18
C THR A 441 -49.72 -7.14 52.65
N SER A 442 -49.80 -6.10 53.48
CA SER A 442 -49.54 -4.71 53.04
C SER A 442 -48.08 -4.50 52.56
N ARG A 443 -47.84 -3.53 51.67
CA ARG A 443 -46.58 -3.25 50.89
C ARG A 443 -45.22 -3.51 51.58
N LYS A 444 -45.13 -3.49 52.91
CA LYS A 444 -43.91 -3.84 53.66
C LYS A 444 -43.61 -5.35 53.76
N HIS A 445 -44.54 -6.24 53.42
CA HIS A 445 -44.41 -7.69 53.60
C HIS A 445 -44.42 -8.51 52.29
N THR A 446 -44.48 -7.88 51.12
CA THR A 446 -44.40 -8.59 49.82
C THR A 446 -43.11 -9.42 49.69
N ALA A 447 -42.00 -8.93 50.26
CA ALA A 447 -40.75 -9.69 50.33
C ALA A 447 -40.85 -10.93 51.24
N ALA A 448 -41.57 -10.85 52.36
CA ALA A 448 -41.77 -11.98 53.27
C ALA A 448 -42.67 -13.07 52.66
N ILE A 449 -43.68 -12.67 51.87
CA ILE A 449 -44.52 -13.59 51.09
C ILE A 449 -43.68 -14.27 50.01
N ARG A 450 -42.87 -13.51 49.28
CA ARG A 450 -41.97 -14.06 48.24
C ARG A 450 -40.95 -15.05 48.84
N GLU A 451 -40.42 -14.75 50.01
CA GLU A 451 -39.50 -15.63 50.73
C GLU A 451 -40.21 -16.92 51.19
N LYS A 452 -41.36 -16.81 51.85
CA LYS A 452 -42.15 -17.98 52.28
C LYS A 452 -42.62 -18.84 51.11
N TYR A 453 -43.02 -18.21 50.01
CA TYR A 453 -43.37 -18.90 48.77
C TYR A 453 -42.20 -19.75 48.23
N ARG A 454 -40.97 -19.25 48.31
CA ARG A 454 -39.76 -19.98 47.89
C ARG A 454 -39.36 -21.09 48.88
N SER A 455 -39.47 -20.84 50.18
CA SER A 455 -38.97 -21.74 51.22
C SER A 455 -39.94 -22.86 51.65
N ASP A 456 -41.26 -22.65 51.56
CA ASP A 456 -42.27 -23.56 52.10
C ASP A 456 -43.24 -24.07 51.00
N PRO A 457 -43.21 -25.37 50.65
CA PRO A 457 -44.03 -25.94 49.58
C PRO A 457 -45.52 -26.06 49.94
N GLU A 458 -45.90 -26.19 51.22
CA GLU A 458 -47.32 -26.20 51.61
C GLU A 458 -47.93 -24.81 51.51
N PHE A 459 -47.21 -23.80 51.99
CA PHE A 459 -47.62 -22.41 51.80
C PHE A 459 -47.81 -22.07 50.32
N ARG A 460 -46.88 -22.54 49.47
CA ARG A 460 -46.95 -22.38 48.01
C ARG A 460 -48.23 -22.99 47.43
N LYS A 461 -48.63 -24.17 47.91
CA LYS A 461 -49.86 -24.84 47.47
C LYS A 461 -51.10 -24.01 47.80
N TYR A 462 -51.26 -23.56 49.06
CA TYR A 462 -52.40 -22.76 49.46
C TYR A 462 -52.45 -21.39 48.74
N ALA A 463 -51.29 -20.76 48.53
CA ALA A 463 -51.20 -19.51 47.78
C ALA A 463 -51.61 -19.66 46.30
N LEU A 464 -51.16 -20.74 45.64
CA LEU A 464 -51.54 -21.03 44.26
C LEU A 464 -53.02 -21.41 44.13
N GLU A 465 -53.55 -22.19 45.07
CA GLU A 465 -54.97 -22.59 45.08
C GLU A 465 -55.88 -21.37 45.31
N TYR A 466 -55.48 -20.44 46.18
CA TYR A 466 -56.18 -19.16 46.37
C TYR A 466 -56.21 -18.34 45.08
N ILE A 467 -55.07 -18.25 44.39
CA ILE A 467 -54.95 -17.53 43.12
C ILE A 467 -55.81 -18.15 42.04
N GLN A 468 -55.77 -19.49 41.90
CA GLN A 468 -56.53 -20.20 40.88
C GLN A 468 -58.04 -20.06 41.10
N ILE A 469 -58.52 -20.27 42.32
CA ILE A 469 -59.95 -20.16 42.64
C ILE A 469 -60.46 -18.72 42.42
N PHE A 470 -59.61 -17.72 42.71
CA PHE A 470 -59.94 -16.32 42.46
C PHE A 470 -59.93 -15.97 40.96
N GLU A 471 -58.95 -16.46 40.21
CA GLU A 471 -58.85 -16.30 38.74
C GLU A 471 -59.99 -17.02 38.02
N ASP A 472 -60.41 -18.20 38.49
CA ASP A 472 -61.53 -18.94 37.95
C ASP A 472 -62.86 -18.20 38.19
N LEU A 473 -63.05 -17.63 39.40
CA LEU A 473 -64.20 -16.75 39.68
C LEU A 473 -64.18 -15.48 38.82
N MET A 474 -63.00 -14.90 38.62
CA MET A 474 -62.84 -13.71 37.79
C MET A 474 -63.12 -14.02 36.32
N SER A 475 -62.56 -15.10 35.79
CA SER A 475 -62.79 -15.58 34.43
C SER A 475 -64.27 -15.85 34.18
N GLN A 476 -64.94 -16.55 35.11
CA GLN A 476 -66.38 -16.81 35.05
C GLN A 476 -67.21 -15.52 35.10
N SER A 477 -66.79 -14.52 35.88
CA SER A 477 -67.43 -13.20 35.91
C SER A 477 -67.23 -12.41 34.61
N MET A 478 -66.10 -12.58 33.94
CA MET A 478 -65.73 -11.90 32.70
C MET A 478 -66.37 -12.54 31.47
N THR A 479 -66.68 -13.85 31.51
CA THR A 479 -67.43 -14.54 30.43
C THR A 479 -68.91 -14.14 30.36
N SER A 480 -69.49 -13.59 31.43
CA SER A 480 -70.87 -13.09 31.42
C SER A 480 -70.88 -11.57 31.32
N LYS A 481 -71.32 -11.03 30.17
CA LYS A 481 -71.37 -9.57 29.91
C LYS A 481 -72.18 -8.77 30.96
N THR A 482 -73.00 -9.41 31.79
CA THR A 482 -73.81 -8.73 32.83
C THR A 482 -73.11 -8.56 34.19
N TYR A 483 -71.90 -9.12 34.40
CA TYR A 483 -71.24 -9.10 35.73
C TYR A 483 -69.85 -8.44 35.77
N SER A 484 -69.45 -7.70 34.72
CA SER A 484 -68.13 -7.03 34.64
C SER A 484 -67.91 -5.96 35.71
N THR A 485 -68.98 -5.29 36.16
CA THR A 485 -68.94 -4.36 37.30
C THR A 485 -68.72 -5.08 38.63
N LEU A 486 -69.18 -6.33 38.76
CA LEU A 486 -68.90 -7.17 39.93
C LEU A 486 -67.46 -7.69 39.91
N SER A 487 -66.83 -7.89 38.75
CA SER A 487 -65.41 -8.23 38.64
C SER A 487 -64.51 -7.14 39.22
N VAL A 488 -64.84 -5.86 38.97
CA VAL A 488 -64.15 -4.71 39.56
C VAL A 488 -64.43 -4.60 41.06
N ALA A 489 -65.66 -4.87 41.51
CA ALA A 489 -66.00 -4.95 42.93
C ALA A 489 -65.27 -6.11 43.63
N LEU A 490 -65.10 -7.26 42.98
CA LEU A 490 -64.38 -8.44 43.46
C LEU A 490 -62.87 -8.17 43.56
N ILE A 491 -62.26 -7.52 42.57
CA ILE A 491 -60.84 -7.09 42.63
C ILE A 491 -60.61 -6.05 43.73
N SER A 492 -61.53 -5.10 43.88
CA SER A 492 -61.43 -4.03 44.90
C SER A 492 -61.87 -4.46 46.30
N SER A 493 -62.54 -5.61 46.41
CA SER A 493 -62.91 -6.25 47.67
C SER A 493 -61.69 -6.69 48.47
N GLU A 494 -61.92 -7.09 49.72
CA GLU A 494 -60.82 -7.49 50.61
C GLU A 494 -60.19 -8.83 50.19
N THR A 495 -60.94 -9.72 49.54
CA THR A 495 -60.41 -10.96 48.94
C THR A 495 -59.56 -10.67 47.71
N GLY A 496 -59.99 -9.73 46.85
CA GLY A 496 -59.21 -9.33 45.66
C GLY A 496 -57.90 -8.60 45.98
N LYS A 497 -57.86 -7.87 47.09
CA LYS A 497 -56.60 -7.27 47.58
C LYS A 497 -55.60 -8.32 48.06
N VAL A 498 -56.06 -9.41 48.69
CA VAL A 498 -55.19 -10.54 49.05
C VAL A 498 -54.67 -11.24 47.79
N TYR A 499 -55.53 -11.46 46.79
CA TYR A 499 -55.11 -11.98 45.48
C TYR A 499 -53.99 -11.14 44.86
N LEU A 500 -54.17 -9.82 44.76
CA LEU A 500 -53.16 -8.92 44.19
C LEU A 500 -51.83 -8.99 44.94
N ALA A 501 -51.86 -9.06 46.27
CA ALA A 501 -50.66 -9.16 47.07
C ALA A 501 -49.91 -10.49 46.86
N LEU A 502 -50.65 -11.61 46.75
CA LEU A 502 -50.06 -12.93 46.47
C LEU A 502 -49.52 -13.01 45.04
N ALA A 503 -50.30 -12.57 44.04
CA ALA A 503 -49.91 -12.58 42.63
C ALA A 503 -48.70 -11.67 42.34
N GLN A 504 -48.61 -10.51 43.01
CA GLN A 504 -47.45 -9.62 42.94
C GLN A 504 -46.20 -10.24 43.58
N ALA A 505 -46.33 -10.98 44.69
CA ALA A 505 -45.20 -11.66 45.31
C ALA A 505 -44.63 -12.80 44.43
N MET A 506 -45.44 -13.35 43.53
CA MET A 506 -45.07 -14.40 42.58
C MET A 506 -44.57 -13.87 41.21
N ASP A 507 -44.40 -12.56 41.05
CA ASP A 507 -43.92 -11.91 39.82
C ASP A 507 -44.76 -12.24 38.55
N ARG A 508 -46.07 -12.49 38.71
CA ARG A 508 -46.97 -12.87 37.61
C ARG A 508 -47.44 -11.71 36.70
N PHE A 509 -47.14 -10.46 37.08
CA PHE A 509 -47.53 -9.25 36.34
C PHE A 509 -46.34 -8.45 35.79
N SER A 510 -45.13 -9.02 35.81
CA SER A 510 -43.94 -8.44 35.19
C SER A 510 -43.57 -9.23 33.93
N SER A 511 -44.36 -9.06 32.87
CA SER A 511 -43.97 -9.30 31.48
C SER A 511 -44.68 -8.32 30.57
#